data_AF-A0A1V4XNM1-F1
#
_entry.id   AF-A0A1V4XNM1-F1
#
_cell.length_a   1.000
_cell.length_b   1.000
_cell.length_c   1.000
_cell.angle_alpha   90.00
_cell.angle_beta   90.00
_cell.angle_gamma   90.00
#
_symmetry.space_group_name_H-M   'P 1'
#
loop_
_entity.id
_entity.type
_entity.pdbx_description
1 polymer ?
#
loop_
_entity_poly.entity_id
_entity_poly.type
_entity_poly.pdbx_seq_one_letter_code
_entity_poly.pdbx_strand_id
1 'polypeptide(L)'
;MGDLFGWLAVTDAHPLIAGSVFHYEFEFIHPFADGNGRMGRLWQNLILARWNPLFADIPMESLIFAHQAEYYQALQDSTRQNDSAPFITFMLRMILDTVTSSAPQVSPQVTPQVGELLAAIQGEMGREALQSALGLSDRKSFRERYLKPALADDLIEMTIPDKPNSRLQKYRLTDKGRQWLAQNRDG
;
A
#
# COMPACT_ATOMS: atom_id res chain seq x y z
N MET A 1 -21.89 -24.48 12.85
CA MET A 1 -21.59 -24.28 11.41
C MET A 1 -22.81 -23.91 10.58
N GLY A 2 -23.92 -24.67 10.63
CA GLY A 2 -25.14 -24.30 9.88
C GLY A 2 -25.64 -22.90 10.20
N ASP A 3 -25.70 -22.55 11.48
CA ASP A 3 -26.14 -21.22 11.94
C ASP A 3 -25.21 -20.10 11.47
N LEU A 4 -23.89 -20.33 11.48
CA LEU A 4 -22.90 -19.35 11.02
C LEU A 4 -23.05 -19.02 9.54
N PHE A 5 -23.23 -20.05 8.70
CA PHE A 5 -23.48 -19.83 7.27
C PHE A 5 -24.86 -19.22 7.00
N GLY A 6 -25.89 -19.64 7.76
CA GLY A 6 -27.22 -19.05 7.71
C GLY A 6 -27.19 -17.56 8.03
N TRP A 7 -26.49 -17.18 9.10
CA TRP A 7 -26.26 -15.80 9.48
C TRP A 7 -25.53 -15.01 8.39
N LEU A 8 -24.41 -15.53 7.85
CA LEU A 8 -23.65 -14.86 6.81
C LEU A 8 -24.49 -14.58 5.54
N ALA A 9 -25.46 -15.45 5.23
CA ALA A 9 -26.31 -15.30 4.06
C ALA A 9 -27.37 -14.18 4.20
N VAL A 10 -27.74 -13.80 5.42
CA VAL A 10 -28.85 -12.85 5.68
C VAL A 10 -28.44 -11.60 6.46
N THR A 11 -27.22 -11.55 6.98
CA THR A 11 -26.71 -10.42 7.77
C THR A 11 -26.71 -9.12 6.96
N ASP A 12 -27.08 -8.02 7.61
CA ASP A 12 -26.98 -6.65 7.10
C ASP A 12 -25.66 -5.97 7.48
N ALA A 13 -24.80 -6.67 8.23
CA ALA A 13 -23.50 -6.17 8.61
C ALA A 13 -22.63 -5.90 7.38
N HIS A 14 -21.86 -4.80 7.44
CA HIS A 14 -20.92 -4.47 6.39
C HIS A 14 -19.91 -5.63 6.17
N PRO A 15 -19.52 -5.98 4.93
CA PRO A 15 -18.68 -7.17 4.66
C PRO A 15 -17.35 -7.22 5.41
N LEU A 16 -16.75 -6.07 5.72
CA LEU A 16 -15.56 -5.96 6.58
C LEU A 16 -15.80 -6.50 8.00
N ILE A 17 -16.97 -6.21 8.57
CA ILE A 17 -17.40 -6.70 9.87
C ILE A 17 -17.80 -8.17 9.73
N ALA A 18 -18.62 -8.49 8.73
CA ALA A 18 -19.15 -9.83 8.53
C ALA A 18 -18.03 -10.87 8.32
N GLY A 19 -17.01 -10.55 7.51
CA GLY A 19 -15.85 -11.40 7.31
C GLY A 19 -15.01 -11.59 8.57
N SER A 20 -14.87 -10.55 9.40
CA SER A 20 -14.13 -10.62 10.67
C SER A 20 -14.87 -11.45 11.72
N VAL A 21 -16.19 -11.28 11.84
CA VAL A 21 -17.04 -12.12 12.69
C VAL A 21 -16.99 -13.57 12.24
N PHE A 22 -17.13 -13.82 10.94
CA PHE A 22 -17.06 -15.19 10.41
C PHE A 22 -15.74 -15.87 10.76
N HIS A 23 -14.61 -15.17 10.61
CA HIS A 23 -13.30 -15.70 10.97
C HIS A 23 -13.22 -16.04 12.46
N TYR A 24 -13.64 -15.12 13.34
CA TYR A 24 -13.66 -15.36 14.77
C TYR A 24 -14.50 -16.59 15.14
N GLU A 25 -15.75 -16.65 14.68
CA GLU A 25 -16.68 -17.75 14.96
C GLU A 25 -16.17 -19.07 14.39
N PHE A 26 -15.53 -19.04 13.23
CA PHE A 26 -14.96 -20.23 12.60
C PHE A 26 -13.79 -20.80 13.42
N GLU A 27 -12.88 -19.94 13.89
CA GLU A 27 -11.78 -20.35 14.79
C GLU A 27 -12.30 -20.89 16.12
N PHE A 28 -13.38 -20.28 16.65
CA PHE A 28 -14.03 -20.69 17.89
C PHE A 28 -14.74 -22.05 17.78
N ILE A 29 -15.51 -22.27 16.70
CA ILE A 29 -16.20 -23.54 16.44
C ILE A 29 -15.21 -24.67 16.18
N HIS A 30 -14.06 -24.36 15.55
CA HIS A 30 -12.98 -25.30 15.26
C HIS A 30 -13.45 -26.61 14.58
N PRO A 31 -14.14 -26.54 13.42
CA PRO A 31 -14.90 -27.67 12.86
C PRO A 31 -14.06 -28.81 12.27
N PHE A 32 -12.76 -28.59 12.01
CA PHE A 32 -11.88 -29.58 11.39
C PHE A 32 -10.81 -30.10 12.35
N ALA A 33 -10.24 -31.26 12.05
CA ALA A 33 -9.16 -31.87 12.85
C ALA A 33 -7.82 -31.11 12.73
N ASP A 34 -7.57 -30.45 11.60
CA ASP A 34 -6.44 -29.55 11.37
C ASP A 34 -6.83 -28.46 10.35
N GLY A 35 -6.07 -27.37 10.33
CA GLY A 35 -6.16 -26.35 9.29
C GLY A 35 -7.24 -25.30 9.50
N ASN A 36 -7.89 -25.26 10.66
CA ASN A 36 -8.93 -24.27 10.97
C ASN A 36 -8.42 -22.84 10.74
N GLY A 37 -7.24 -22.52 11.29
CA GLY A 37 -6.52 -21.26 11.05
C GLY A 37 -6.44 -20.84 9.59
N ARG A 38 -6.02 -21.77 8.72
CA ARG A 38 -5.89 -21.50 7.27
C ARG A 38 -7.27 -21.30 6.62
N MET A 39 -8.26 -22.08 7.04
CA MET A 39 -9.62 -22.00 6.52
C MET A 39 -10.35 -20.73 6.97
N GLY A 40 -10.18 -20.28 8.22
CA GLY A 40 -10.75 -19.04 8.73
C GLY A 40 -10.24 -17.83 7.95
N ARG A 41 -8.92 -17.74 7.75
CA ARG A 41 -8.28 -16.71 6.91
C ARG A 41 -8.76 -16.75 5.46
N LEU A 42 -8.82 -17.95 4.87
CA LEU A 42 -9.30 -18.13 3.50
C LEU A 42 -10.74 -17.65 3.33
N TRP A 43 -11.62 -18.02 4.25
CA TRP A 43 -13.03 -17.61 4.22
C TRP A 43 -13.20 -16.11 4.37
N GLN A 44 -12.49 -15.47 5.31
CA GLN A 44 -12.51 -14.02 5.43
C GLN A 44 -12.09 -13.36 4.12
N ASN A 45 -10.99 -13.80 3.53
CA ASN A 45 -10.49 -13.23 2.29
C ASN A 45 -11.51 -13.39 1.14
N LEU A 46 -12.14 -14.57 1.05
CA LEU A 46 -13.18 -14.85 0.06
C LEU A 46 -14.41 -13.95 0.22
N ILE A 47 -14.88 -13.74 1.45
CA ILE A 47 -16.01 -12.86 1.75
C ILE A 47 -15.72 -11.43 1.28
N LEU A 48 -14.52 -10.93 1.59
CA LEU A 48 -14.12 -9.57 1.20
C LEU A 48 -13.92 -9.43 -0.31
N ALA A 49 -13.23 -10.38 -0.94
CA ALA A 49 -13.00 -10.37 -2.39
C ALA A 49 -14.31 -10.43 -3.21
N ARG A 50 -15.33 -11.13 -2.70
CA ARG A 50 -16.65 -11.17 -3.33
C ARG A 50 -17.40 -9.84 -3.23
N TRP A 51 -17.14 -9.07 -2.18
CA TRP A 51 -17.71 -7.73 -2.02
C TRP A 51 -16.97 -6.68 -2.85
N ASN A 52 -15.64 -6.69 -2.82
CA ASN A 52 -14.81 -5.76 -3.59
C ASN A 52 -13.50 -6.46 -4.03
N PRO A 53 -13.21 -6.49 -5.35
CA PRO A 53 -12.02 -7.15 -5.89
C PRO A 53 -10.68 -6.68 -5.31
N LEU A 54 -10.60 -5.44 -4.81
CA LEU A 54 -9.38 -4.89 -4.20
C LEU A 54 -8.88 -5.75 -3.02
N PHE A 55 -9.79 -6.43 -2.32
CA PHE A 55 -9.44 -7.26 -1.18
C PHE A 55 -8.86 -8.63 -1.57
N ALA A 56 -8.99 -9.05 -2.84
CA ALA A 56 -8.40 -10.31 -3.30
C ALA A 56 -6.87 -10.32 -3.20
N ASP A 57 -6.25 -9.15 -3.37
CA ASP A 57 -4.79 -8.98 -3.38
C ASP A 57 -4.20 -8.66 -1.99
N ILE A 58 -5.03 -8.57 -0.94
CA ILE A 58 -4.54 -8.33 0.42
C ILE A 58 -3.90 -9.62 0.96
N PRO A 59 -2.60 -9.60 1.32
CA PRO A 59 -1.90 -10.79 1.81
C PRO A 59 -2.22 -11.05 3.29
N MET A 60 -3.47 -11.41 3.58
CA MET A 60 -4.00 -11.61 4.96
C MET A 60 -3.13 -12.55 5.79
N GLU A 61 -2.57 -13.59 5.19
CA GLU A 61 -1.70 -14.54 5.90
C GLU A 61 -0.38 -13.90 6.33
N SER A 62 0.30 -13.16 5.45
CA SER A 62 1.54 -12.46 5.78
C SER A 62 1.32 -11.37 6.84
N LEU A 63 0.18 -10.67 6.76
CA LEU A 63 -0.22 -9.66 7.74
C LEU A 63 -0.44 -10.26 9.13
N ILE A 64 -1.22 -11.35 9.20
CA ILE A 64 -1.47 -12.03 10.48
C ILE A 64 -0.17 -12.64 11.02
N PHE A 65 0.69 -13.17 10.17
CA PHE A 65 2.00 -13.70 10.58
C PHE A 65 2.89 -12.61 11.19
N ALA A 66 2.95 -11.42 10.57
CA ALA A 66 3.71 -10.29 11.09
C ALA A 66 3.18 -9.77 12.44
N HIS A 67 1.87 -9.92 12.68
CA HIS A 67 1.19 -9.50 13.91
C HIS A 67 0.67 -10.67 14.74
N GLN A 68 1.37 -11.82 14.70
CA GLN A 68 0.85 -13.08 15.24
C GLN A 68 0.51 -13.01 16.74
N ALA A 69 1.36 -12.33 17.53
CA ALA A 69 1.11 -12.17 18.96
C ALA A 69 -0.17 -11.36 19.23
N GLU A 70 -0.38 -10.25 18.52
CA GLU A 70 -1.57 -9.40 18.65
C GLU A 70 -2.83 -10.13 18.15
N TYR A 71 -2.72 -10.90 17.08
CA TYR A 71 -3.80 -11.73 16.55
C TYR A 71 -4.31 -12.73 17.60
N TYR A 72 -3.40 -13.50 18.21
CA TYR A 72 -3.80 -14.45 19.26
C TYR A 72 -4.31 -13.75 20.52
N GLN A 73 -3.75 -12.59 20.86
CA GLN A 73 -4.24 -11.78 21.97
C GLN A 73 -5.69 -11.33 21.71
N ALA A 74 -6.00 -10.83 20.51
CA ALA A 74 -7.34 -10.41 20.14
C ALA A 74 -8.35 -11.56 20.17
N LEU A 75 -7.96 -12.76 19.74
CA LEU A 75 -8.78 -13.98 19.89
C LEU A 75 -9.05 -14.35 21.35
N GLN A 76 -8.01 -14.31 22.20
CA GLN A 76 -8.12 -14.63 23.62
C GLN A 76 -9.01 -13.62 24.35
N ASP A 77 -8.82 -12.33 24.08
CA ASP A 77 -9.62 -11.26 24.69
C ASP A 77 -11.08 -11.35 24.27
N SER A 78 -11.34 -11.68 23.00
CA SER A 78 -12.71 -11.86 22.50
C SER A 78 -13.39 -13.06 23.15
N THR A 79 -12.66 -14.18 23.28
CA THR A 79 -13.16 -15.40 23.92
C THR A 79 -13.43 -15.18 25.41
N ARG A 80 -12.53 -14.46 26.12
CA ARG A 80 -12.70 -14.16 27.55
C ARG A 80 -13.90 -13.26 27.82
N GLN A 81 -14.15 -12.30 26.94
CA GLN A 81 -15.24 -11.33 27.07
C GLN A 81 -16.58 -11.84 26.50
N ASN A 82 -16.55 -12.98 25.79
CA ASN A 82 -17.68 -13.46 25.01
C ASN A 82 -18.21 -12.37 24.05
N ASP A 83 -17.28 -11.64 23.43
CA ASP A 83 -17.53 -10.52 22.54
C ASP A 83 -16.49 -10.53 21.42
N SER A 84 -16.92 -10.52 20.15
CA SER A 84 -16.02 -10.53 18.98
C SER A 84 -15.43 -9.15 18.67
N ALA A 85 -15.87 -8.08 19.34
CA ALA A 85 -15.42 -6.72 19.10
C ALA A 85 -13.87 -6.52 19.15
N PRO A 86 -13.11 -7.12 20.09
CA PRO A 86 -11.65 -6.98 20.09
C PRO A 86 -11.02 -7.56 18.82
N PHE A 87 -11.47 -8.74 18.38
CA PHE A 87 -11.00 -9.38 17.16
C PHE A 87 -11.38 -8.58 15.91
N ILE A 88 -12.63 -8.12 15.82
CA ILE A 88 -13.09 -7.27 14.71
C ILE A 88 -12.23 -6.00 14.64
N THR A 89 -12.00 -5.34 15.76
CA THR A 89 -11.20 -4.11 15.83
C THR A 89 -9.77 -4.36 15.35
N PHE A 90 -9.14 -5.43 15.80
CA PHE A 90 -7.82 -5.84 15.33
C PHE A 90 -7.79 -6.06 13.81
N MET A 91 -8.74 -6.83 13.27
CA MET A 91 -8.81 -7.12 11.83
C MET A 91 -9.07 -5.87 10.99
N LEU A 92 -9.97 -4.99 11.43
CA LEU A 92 -10.26 -3.74 10.73
C LEU A 92 -9.04 -2.81 10.71
N ARG A 93 -8.28 -2.74 11.81
CA ARG A 93 -7.02 -1.98 11.87
C ARG A 93 -6.00 -2.54 10.88
N MET A 94 -5.81 -3.86 10.86
CA MET A 94 -4.88 -4.51 9.92
C MET A 94 -5.26 -4.24 8.45
N ILE A 95 -6.55 -4.34 8.13
CA ILE A 95 -7.06 -4.04 6.79
C ILE A 95 -6.85 -2.56 6.46
N LEU A 96 -7.15 -1.66 7.39
CA LEU A 96 -6.94 -0.22 7.20
C LEU A 96 -5.46 0.09 6.95
N ASP A 97 -4.56 -0.43 7.79
CA ASP A 97 -3.12 -0.22 7.68
C ASP A 97 -2.62 -0.75 6.34
N THR A 98 -3.14 -1.90 5.89
CA THR A 98 -2.78 -2.46 4.58
C THR A 98 -3.32 -1.61 3.45
N VAL A 99 -4.59 -1.24 3.44
CA VAL A 99 -5.18 -0.46 2.33
C VAL A 99 -4.64 0.98 2.29
N THR A 100 -4.21 1.53 3.43
CA THR A 100 -3.59 2.87 3.49
C THR A 100 -2.09 2.84 3.20
N SER A 101 -1.38 1.78 3.59
CA SER A 101 0.04 1.56 3.22
C SER A 101 0.20 1.05 1.78
N SER A 102 -0.79 0.33 1.27
CA SER A 102 -0.93 -0.13 -0.12
C SER A 102 -1.80 0.78 -0.98
N ALA A 103 -2.28 1.92 -0.45
CA ALA A 103 -2.69 3.02 -1.31
C ALA A 103 -1.50 3.28 -2.22
N PRO A 104 -1.66 3.16 -3.55
CA PRO A 104 -0.58 2.75 -4.42
C PRO A 104 0.60 3.70 -4.23
N GLN A 105 1.63 3.22 -3.54
CA GLN A 105 2.96 3.44 -4.04
C GLN A 105 2.94 2.67 -5.37
N VAL A 106 2.44 3.33 -6.42
CA VAL A 106 3.01 3.14 -7.74
C VAL A 106 4.47 3.42 -7.47
N SER A 107 5.25 2.39 -7.14
CA SER A 107 6.69 2.41 -7.33
C SER A 107 6.77 2.75 -8.81
N PRO A 108 7.04 4.02 -9.16
CA PRO A 108 7.11 4.35 -10.55
C PRO A 108 8.17 3.40 -11.09
N GLN A 109 7.91 2.70 -12.19
CA GLN A 109 8.99 2.09 -12.92
C GLN A 109 9.83 3.26 -13.42
N VAL A 110 10.77 3.69 -12.57
CA VAL A 110 11.64 4.81 -12.82
C VAL A 110 12.46 4.38 -14.00
N THR A 111 12.12 4.93 -15.16
CA THR A 111 12.88 4.70 -16.37
C THR A 111 14.34 5.06 -16.13
N PRO A 112 15.30 4.44 -16.83
CA PRO A 112 16.72 4.77 -16.68
C PRO A 112 16.99 6.28 -16.78
N GLN A 113 16.25 6.98 -17.66
CA GLN A 113 16.34 8.42 -17.85
C GLN A 113 15.95 9.21 -16.60
N VAL A 114 14.88 8.81 -15.91
CA VAL A 114 14.48 9.46 -14.66
C VAL A 114 15.52 9.16 -13.56
N GLY A 115 16.04 7.93 -13.50
CA GLY A 115 17.12 7.59 -12.56
C GLY A 115 18.37 8.46 -12.74
N GLU A 116 18.82 8.62 -13.99
CA GLU A 116 19.91 9.53 -14.35
C GLU A 116 19.64 10.97 -13.92
N LEU A 117 18.41 11.47 -14.14
CA LEU A 117 18.01 12.81 -13.72
C LEU A 117 18.10 12.98 -12.19
N LEU A 118 17.58 12.03 -11.42
CA LEU A 118 17.61 12.09 -9.95
C LEU A 118 19.04 12.09 -9.43
N ALA A 119 19.92 11.27 -10.03
CA ALA A 119 21.34 11.22 -9.68
C ALA A 119 22.09 12.53 -10.02
N ALA A 120 21.66 13.25 -11.05
CA ALA A 120 22.27 14.51 -11.49
C ALA A 120 21.86 15.73 -10.66
N ILE A 121 20.70 15.70 -9.97
CA ILE A 121 20.21 16.84 -9.19
C ILE A 121 21.05 17.04 -7.93
N GLN A 122 21.65 18.22 -7.81
CA GLN A 122 22.37 18.69 -6.63
C GLN A 122 21.74 19.99 -6.13
N GLY A 123 21.01 19.92 -5.01
CA GLY A 123 20.25 21.06 -4.50
C GLY A 123 19.16 21.50 -5.48
N GLU A 124 19.09 22.80 -5.77
CA GLU A 124 18.15 23.38 -6.74
C GLU A 124 18.85 23.70 -8.06
N MET A 125 18.45 23.01 -9.13
CA MET A 125 19.07 23.18 -10.45
C MET A 125 18.08 23.65 -11.50
N GLY A 126 18.51 24.57 -12.35
CA GLY A 126 17.74 24.98 -13.53
C GLY A 126 17.81 23.94 -14.64
N ARG A 127 16.86 24.00 -15.58
CA ARG A 127 16.81 23.10 -16.75
C ARG A 127 18.14 23.01 -17.51
N GLU A 128 18.79 24.15 -17.76
CA GLU A 128 20.04 24.19 -18.54
C GLU A 128 21.20 23.51 -17.82
N ALA A 129 21.29 23.70 -16.50
CA ALA A 129 22.29 23.02 -15.68
C ALA A 129 22.06 21.50 -15.67
N LEU A 130 20.81 21.05 -15.55
CA LEU A 130 20.45 19.62 -15.60
C LEU A 130 20.75 19.00 -16.97
N GLN A 131 20.40 19.68 -18.05
CA GLN A 131 20.72 19.24 -19.40
C GLN A 131 22.23 19.14 -19.63
N SER A 132 23.00 20.12 -19.15
CA SER A 132 24.45 20.09 -19.23
C SER A 132 25.05 18.94 -18.41
N ALA A 133 24.53 18.68 -17.20
CA ALA A 133 25.00 17.59 -16.33
C ALA A 133 24.75 16.21 -16.95
N LEU A 134 23.67 16.06 -17.72
CA LEU A 134 23.30 14.83 -18.43
C LEU A 134 23.86 14.73 -19.86
N GLY A 135 24.57 15.75 -20.35
CA GLY A 135 25.09 15.79 -21.73
C GLY A 135 24.00 15.89 -22.80
N LEU A 136 22.82 16.45 -22.48
CA LEU A 136 21.65 16.49 -23.37
C LEU A 136 21.46 17.88 -24.00
N SER A 137 21.39 17.93 -25.32
CA SER A 137 21.13 19.18 -26.06
C SER A 137 19.65 19.38 -26.43
N ASP A 138 18.89 18.31 -26.67
CA ASP A 138 17.48 18.39 -27.09
C ASP A 138 16.54 18.70 -25.90
N ARG A 139 16.01 19.93 -25.92
CA ARG A 139 15.08 20.43 -24.90
C ARG A 139 13.75 19.68 -24.86
N LYS A 140 13.20 19.28 -26.02
CA LYS A 140 11.90 18.60 -26.09
C LYS A 140 12.02 17.20 -25.54
N SER A 141 13.06 16.47 -25.98
CA SER A 141 13.36 15.13 -25.48
C SER A 141 13.59 15.14 -23.96
N PHE A 142 14.40 16.09 -23.46
CA PHE A 142 14.64 16.25 -22.02
C PHE A 142 13.34 16.45 -21.24
N ARG A 143 12.46 17.33 -21.72
CA ARG A 143 11.19 17.60 -21.03
C ARG A 143 10.28 16.37 -20.98
N GLU A 144 10.11 15.66 -22.10
CA GLU A 144 9.15 14.56 -22.20
C GLU A 144 9.67 13.26 -21.55
N ARG A 145 10.98 12.99 -21.59
CA ARG A 145 11.55 11.72 -21.11
C ARG A 145 12.15 11.79 -19.71
N TYR A 146 12.52 12.99 -19.23
CA TYR A 146 13.20 13.16 -17.95
C TYR A 146 12.30 13.94 -16.97
N LEU A 147 11.99 15.21 -17.27
CA LEU A 147 11.29 16.09 -16.33
C LEU A 147 9.83 15.69 -16.08
N LYS A 148 9.04 15.51 -17.14
CA LYS A 148 7.60 15.24 -16.98
C LYS A 148 7.32 13.94 -16.20
N PRO A 149 7.97 12.80 -16.50
CA PRO A 149 7.77 11.59 -15.73
C PRO A 149 8.20 11.78 -14.27
N ALA A 150 9.37 12.37 -14.02
CA ALA A 150 9.86 12.61 -12.66
C ALA A 150 8.93 13.51 -11.81
N LEU A 151 8.31 14.52 -12.44
CA LEU A 151 7.31 15.39 -11.80
C LEU A 151 5.98 14.66 -11.58
N ALA A 152 5.53 13.87 -12.56
CA ALA A 152 4.28 13.10 -12.45
C ALA A 152 4.35 12.06 -11.32
N ASP A 153 5.54 11.50 -11.11
CA ASP A 153 5.82 10.50 -10.09
C ASP A 153 6.19 11.09 -8.72
N ASP A 154 6.18 12.42 -8.61
CA ASP A 154 6.53 13.18 -7.39
C ASP A 154 7.95 12.89 -6.87
N LEU A 155 8.89 12.58 -7.76
CA LEU A 155 10.30 12.34 -7.43
C LEU A 155 11.10 13.66 -7.40
N ILE A 156 10.63 14.67 -8.11
CA ILE A 156 11.17 16.03 -8.11
C ILE A 156 10.03 17.03 -8.01
N GLU A 157 10.34 18.24 -7.52
CA GLU A 157 9.39 19.34 -7.45
C GLU A 157 9.94 20.62 -8.09
N MET A 158 9.03 21.53 -8.43
CA MET A 158 9.31 22.85 -8.98
C MET A 158 9.48 23.88 -7.86
N THR A 159 10.48 24.76 -7.95
CA THR A 159 10.65 25.83 -6.95
C THR A 159 9.66 26.99 -7.12
N ILE A 160 9.07 27.15 -8.31
CA ILE A 160 8.04 28.16 -8.62
C ILE A 160 6.84 27.45 -9.31
N PRO A 161 5.99 26.74 -8.56
CA PRO A 161 4.90 25.96 -9.13
C PRO A 161 3.85 26.81 -9.86
N ASP A 162 3.56 28.01 -9.35
CA ASP A 162 2.58 28.93 -9.95
C ASP A 162 3.01 29.50 -11.32
N LYS A 163 4.31 29.44 -11.63
CA LYS A 163 4.88 29.95 -12.89
C LYS A 163 5.78 28.88 -13.51
N PRO A 164 5.21 27.78 -14.03
CA PRO A 164 5.98 26.62 -14.51
C PRO A 164 6.91 26.95 -15.70
N ASN A 165 6.59 28.00 -16.44
CA ASN A 165 7.40 28.49 -17.57
C ASN A 165 8.37 29.62 -17.18
N SER A 166 8.55 29.89 -15.88
CA SER A 166 9.47 30.93 -15.40
C SER A 166 10.90 30.67 -15.88
N ARG A 167 11.61 31.71 -16.31
CA ARG A 167 13.05 31.64 -16.62
C ARG A 167 13.90 31.31 -15.38
N LEU A 168 13.37 31.58 -14.19
CA LEU A 168 14.02 31.30 -12.91
C LEU A 168 13.62 29.93 -12.34
N GLN A 169 12.86 29.12 -13.11
CA GLN A 169 12.41 27.83 -12.63
C GLN A 169 13.57 26.88 -12.36
N LYS A 170 13.56 26.29 -11.17
CA LYS A 170 14.49 25.23 -10.77
C LYS A 170 13.72 23.99 -10.32
N TYR A 171 14.44 22.89 -10.25
CA TYR A 171 13.96 21.60 -9.81
C TYR A 171 14.85 21.08 -8.69
N ARG A 172 14.24 20.41 -7.72
CA ARG A 172 14.94 19.74 -6.61
C ARG A 172 14.25 18.42 -6.27
N LEU A 173 14.99 17.53 -5.62
CA LEU A 173 14.45 16.24 -5.16
C LEU A 173 13.40 16.45 -4.07
N THR A 174 12.32 15.68 -4.12
CA THR A 174 11.39 15.49 -2.99
C THR A 174 11.95 14.47 -2.00
N ASP A 175 11.26 14.22 -0.88
CA ASP A 175 11.62 13.13 0.04
C ASP A 175 11.54 11.76 -0.67
N LYS A 176 10.51 11.57 -1.49
CA LYS A 176 10.32 10.35 -2.30
C LYS A 176 11.49 10.13 -3.27
N GLY A 177 11.91 11.18 -3.97
CA GLY A 177 13.08 11.11 -4.87
C GLY A 177 14.39 10.78 -4.15
N ARG A 178 14.61 11.34 -2.95
CA ARG A 178 15.78 11.02 -2.11
C ARG A 178 15.78 9.56 -1.66
N GLN A 179 14.64 9.05 -1.22
CA GLN A 179 14.50 7.65 -0.79
C GLN A 179 14.75 6.68 -1.95
N TRP A 180 14.19 6.96 -3.13
CA TRP A 180 14.43 6.16 -4.32
C TRP A 180 15.92 6.12 -4.70
N LEU A 181 16.59 7.28 -4.66
CA LEU A 181 18.03 7.36 -4.99
C LEU A 181 18.90 6.61 -3.98
N ALA A 182 18.55 6.64 -2.70
CA ALA A 182 19.26 5.91 -1.65
C ALA A 182 19.13 4.38 -1.82
N GLN A 183 17.97 3.89 -2.27
CA GLN A 183 17.71 2.46 -2.46
C GLN A 183 18.39 1.88 -3.73
N ASN A 184 18.70 2.72 -4.73
CA ASN A 184 19.19 2.29 -6.03
C ASN A 184 20.64 2.73 -6.35
N ARG A 185 21.38 3.25 -5.37
CA ARG A 185 22.80 3.64 -5.53
C ARG A 185 23.80 2.51 -5.23
N ASP A 186 23.36 1.42 -4.62
CA ASP A 186 24.22 0.31 -4.16
C ASP A 186 24.12 -0.96 -5.04
N GLY A 187 23.82 -0.79 -6.34
CA GLY A 187 23.69 -1.89 -7.32
C GLY A 187 24.62 -1.75 -8.52
#